data_AF-A0A7Y1VLI7-F1
#
_entry.id   AF-A0A7Y1VLI7-F1
#
_cell.length_a   1.000
_cell.length_b   1.000
_cell.length_c   1.000
_cell.angle_alpha   90.00
_cell.angle_beta   90.00
_cell.angle_gamma   90.00
#
_symmetry.space_group_name_H-M   'P 1'
#
loop_
_entity.id
_entity.type
_entity.pdbx_description
1 polymer ?
#
loop_
_entity_poly.entity_id
_entity_poly.type
_entity_poly.pdbx_seq_one_letter_code
_entity_poly.pdbx_strand_id
1 'polypeptide(L)'
;WTRADSLAYYINLYNAATVKLIVENYPVNSIKDIKNPWLKKRVHIGNEKVSLAHIENKILRKMDEPRIHFAINCASFSCPKLIDRAFTADDIDNQLQLVTKDFIADNTRNKVSANRLELSKIFQWYKGDFKSKGGLRTFIDEYSSISVEKDAEIIFLKYDWSLNEAR
;
A
#
# COMPACT_ATOMS: atom_id res chain seq x y z
N TRP A 1 -11.85 19.93 3.84
CA TRP A 1 -10.87 19.02 4.47
C TRP A 1 -9.48 19.42 4.06
N THR A 2 -8.54 19.36 4.98
CA THR A 2 -7.11 19.49 4.67
C THR A 2 -6.62 18.27 3.88
N ARG A 3 -5.38 18.32 3.38
CA ARG A 3 -4.74 17.14 2.77
C ARG A 3 -4.64 15.98 3.75
N ALA A 4 -4.30 16.28 5.01
CA ALA A 4 -4.16 15.29 6.08
C ALA A 4 -5.50 14.60 6.39
N ASP A 5 -6.58 15.38 6.54
CA ASP A 5 -7.94 14.85 6.71
C ASP A 5 -8.32 13.88 5.58
N SER A 6 -8.02 14.29 4.34
CA SER A 6 -8.37 13.51 3.16
C SER A 6 -7.58 12.21 3.12
N LEU A 7 -6.27 12.24 3.35
CA LEU A 7 -5.43 11.03 3.39
C LEU A 7 -5.93 10.06 4.46
N ALA A 8 -6.11 10.53 5.69
CA ALA A 8 -6.58 9.72 6.80
C ALA A 8 -7.94 9.06 6.47
N TYR A 9 -8.89 9.85 5.99
CA TYR A 9 -10.22 9.35 5.63
C TYR A 9 -10.16 8.27 4.53
N TYR A 10 -9.49 8.54 3.40
CA TYR A 10 -9.52 7.63 2.26
C TYR A 10 -8.66 6.37 2.46
N ILE A 11 -7.57 6.44 3.22
CA ILE A 11 -6.80 5.25 3.61
C ILE A 11 -7.65 4.35 4.51
N ASN A 12 -8.26 4.92 5.56
CA ASN A 12 -9.13 4.16 6.46
C ASN A 12 -10.32 3.55 5.71
N LEU A 13 -10.96 4.33 4.84
CA LEU A 13 -12.09 3.88 4.04
C LEU A 13 -11.71 2.71 3.12
N TYR A 14 -10.56 2.79 2.45
CA TYR A 14 -10.06 1.68 1.62
C TYR A 14 -9.83 0.43 2.47
N ASN A 15 -9.10 0.56 3.58
CA ASN A 15 -8.76 -0.57 4.44
C ASN A 15 -10.00 -1.24 5.04
N ALA A 16 -10.92 -0.45 5.61
CA ALA A 16 -12.16 -0.96 6.17
C ALA A 16 -13.04 -1.62 5.11
N ALA A 17 -13.11 -1.06 3.90
CA ALA A 17 -13.86 -1.65 2.80
C ALA A 17 -13.24 -2.97 2.31
N THR A 18 -11.91 -3.08 2.28
CA THR A 18 -11.22 -4.32 1.94
C THR A 18 -11.48 -5.39 3.00
N VAL A 19 -11.36 -5.05 4.30
CA VAL A 19 -11.66 -5.99 5.40
C VAL A 19 -13.11 -6.47 5.31
N LYS A 20 -14.06 -5.54 5.14
CA LYS A 20 -15.48 -5.89 4.95
C LYS A 20 -15.68 -6.82 3.76
N LEU A 21 -15.03 -6.56 2.63
CA LEU A 21 -15.13 -7.40 1.44
C LEU A 21 -14.67 -8.84 1.71
N ILE A 22 -13.56 -9.02 2.44
CA ILE A 22 -13.07 -10.35 2.81
C ILE A 22 -14.05 -11.04 3.76
N VAL A 23 -14.49 -10.36 4.82
CA VAL A 23 -15.43 -10.91 5.80
C VAL A 23 -16.74 -11.37 5.14
N GLU A 24 -17.29 -10.58 4.20
CA GLU A 24 -18.52 -10.92 3.46
C GLU A 24 -18.38 -12.13 2.52
N ASN A 25 -17.15 -12.54 2.19
CA ASN A 25 -16.87 -13.64 1.26
C ASN A 25 -16.09 -14.78 1.93
N TYR A 26 -15.91 -14.74 3.26
CA TYR A 26 -15.16 -15.76 3.99
C TYR A 26 -15.97 -17.08 4.05
N PRO A 27 -15.34 -18.26 3.90
CA PRO A 27 -13.92 -18.48 3.62
C PRO A 27 -13.55 -18.22 2.15
N VAL A 28 -12.38 -17.62 1.93
CA VAL A 28 -11.81 -17.37 0.60
C VAL A 28 -10.29 -17.53 0.63
N ASN A 29 -9.70 -18.12 -0.41
CA ASN A 29 -8.26 -18.36 -0.47
C ASN A 29 -7.48 -17.13 -0.97
N SER A 30 -8.10 -16.30 -1.80
CA SER A 30 -7.52 -15.06 -2.30
C SER A 30 -8.61 -14.02 -2.53
N ILE A 31 -8.31 -12.74 -2.28
CA ILE A 31 -9.18 -11.64 -2.71
C ILE A 31 -9.50 -11.71 -4.22
N LYS A 32 -8.61 -12.31 -5.04
CA LYS A 32 -8.80 -12.49 -6.48
C LYS A 32 -9.93 -13.44 -6.85
N ASP A 33 -10.32 -14.32 -5.93
CA ASP A 33 -11.42 -15.27 -6.15
C ASP A 33 -12.78 -14.57 -6.04
N ILE A 34 -12.82 -13.38 -5.44
CA ILE A 34 -14.03 -12.57 -5.34
C ILE A 34 -14.28 -11.85 -6.67
N LYS A 35 -15.49 -11.98 -7.22
CA LYS A 35 -15.86 -11.33 -8.49
C LYS A 35 -15.69 -9.80 -8.42
N ASN A 36 -14.83 -9.27 -9.30
CA ASN A 36 -14.52 -7.85 -9.45
C ASN A 36 -14.21 -7.17 -8.10
N PRO A 37 -13.17 -7.61 -7.37
CA PRO A 37 -12.97 -7.20 -5.97
C PRO A 37 -12.68 -5.70 -5.89
N TRP A 38 -11.84 -5.20 -6.79
CA TRP A 38 -11.47 -3.78 -6.83
C TRP A 38 -12.37 -2.91 -7.71
N LEU A 39 -13.04 -3.47 -8.71
CA LEU A 39 -13.80 -2.70 -9.72
C LEU A 39 -15.29 -2.57 -9.41
N LYS A 40 -15.88 -3.50 -8.65
CA LYS A 40 -17.29 -3.40 -8.28
C LYS A 40 -17.50 -2.23 -7.31
N LYS A 41 -18.50 -1.40 -7.59
CA LYS A 41 -18.92 -0.31 -6.71
C LYS A 41 -19.55 -0.91 -5.45
N ARG A 42 -18.91 -0.72 -4.29
CA ARG A 42 -19.28 -1.34 -3.00
C ARG A 42 -19.20 -0.37 -1.83
N VAL A 43 -18.43 0.71 -1.95
CA VAL A 43 -18.16 1.67 -0.88
C VAL A 43 -19.02 2.90 -1.09
N HIS A 44 -19.65 3.40 -0.03
CA HIS A 44 -20.44 4.62 -0.06
C HIS A 44 -19.59 5.83 0.37
N ILE A 45 -19.68 6.92 -0.38
CA ILE A 45 -19.10 8.22 -0.06
C ILE A 45 -20.23 9.24 -0.25
N GLY A 46 -20.85 9.65 0.86
CA GLY A 46 -22.14 10.34 0.81
C GLY A 46 -23.16 9.49 0.04
N ASN A 47 -23.80 10.09 -0.97
CA ASN A 47 -24.80 9.42 -1.80
C ASN A 47 -24.21 8.62 -2.96
N GLU A 48 -22.90 8.74 -3.21
CA GLU A 48 -22.25 8.03 -4.32
C GLU A 48 -21.72 6.67 -3.90
N LYS A 49 -21.76 5.72 -4.83
CA LYS A 49 -21.16 4.40 -4.67
C LYS A 49 -19.92 4.29 -5.55
N VAL A 50 -18.77 4.04 -4.93
CA VAL A 50 -17.47 3.92 -5.58
C VAL A 50 -16.85 2.53 -5.36
N SER A 51 -15.81 2.24 -6.13
CA SER A 51 -15.04 1.00 -6.03
C SER A 51 -13.71 1.23 -5.29
N LEU A 52 -13.07 0.18 -4.78
CA LEU A 52 -11.75 0.29 -4.15
C LEU A 52 -10.72 0.87 -5.12
N ALA A 53 -10.76 0.44 -6.39
CA ALA A 53 -9.89 0.98 -7.43
C ALA A 53 -10.09 2.48 -7.67
N HIS A 54 -11.31 3.00 -7.48
CA HIS A 54 -11.59 4.43 -7.58
C HIS A 54 -10.93 5.19 -6.41
N ILE A 55 -11.10 4.72 -5.18
CA ILE A 55 -10.48 5.32 -3.99
C ILE A 55 -8.96 5.39 -4.16
N GLU A 56 -8.34 4.29 -4.58
CA GLU A 56 -6.89 4.23 -4.77
C GLU A 56 -6.42 5.10 -5.96
N ASN A 57 -6.96 4.88 -7.16
CA ASN A 57 -6.36 5.43 -8.39
C ASN A 57 -6.88 6.81 -8.77
N LYS A 58 -8.08 7.19 -8.34
CA LYS A 58 -8.69 8.48 -8.68
C LYS A 58 -8.62 9.49 -7.55
N ILE A 59 -8.46 9.03 -6.31
CA ILE A 59 -8.40 9.89 -5.13
C ILE A 59 -7.00 9.87 -4.51
N LEU A 60 -6.59 8.77 -3.88
CA LEU A 60 -5.34 8.71 -3.10
C LEU A 60 -4.10 8.98 -3.97
N ARG A 61 -3.96 8.30 -5.11
CA ARG A 61 -2.81 8.49 -6.03
C ARG A 61 -2.74 9.90 -6.63
N LYS A 62 -3.82 10.69 -6.57
CA LYS A 62 -3.84 12.09 -7.04
C LYS A 62 -3.34 13.07 -5.97
N MET A 63 -3.09 12.62 -4.75
CA MET A 63 -2.56 13.43 -3.65
C MET A 63 -1.02 13.49 -3.61
N ASP A 64 -0.35 12.90 -4.61
CA ASP A 64 1.12 12.83 -4.75
C ASP A 64 1.82 12.35 -3.46
N GLU A 65 1.25 11.30 -2.87
CA GLU A 65 1.73 10.68 -1.64
C GLU A 65 2.12 9.22 -1.90
N PRO A 66 3.38 8.90 -2.25
CA PRO A 66 3.77 7.52 -2.56
C PRO A 66 3.69 6.58 -1.36
N ARG A 67 3.72 7.11 -0.12
CA ARG A 67 3.62 6.30 1.10
C ARG A 67 2.26 5.62 1.26
N ILE A 68 1.21 6.04 0.53
CA ILE A 68 -0.10 5.39 0.54
C ILE A 68 -0.03 3.91 0.16
N HIS A 69 0.93 3.52 -0.70
CA HIS A 69 1.08 2.14 -1.18
C HIS A 69 1.48 1.15 -0.08
N PHE A 70 1.93 1.67 1.06
CA PHE A 70 2.27 0.90 2.26
C PHE A 70 1.21 1.06 3.36
N ALA A 71 0.30 2.03 3.19
CA ALA A 71 -0.77 2.33 4.13
C ALA A 71 -2.10 1.63 3.76
N ILE A 72 -2.28 1.25 2.49
CA ILE A 72 -3.45 0.50 2.04
C ILE A 72 -3.15 -1.01 1.92
N ASN A 73 -4.06 -1.83 2.42
CA ASN A 73 -3.95 -3.28 2.42
C ASN A 73 -5.00 -3.89 1.46
N CYS A 74 -4.53 -4.75 0.56
CA CYS A 74 -5.33 -5.44 -0.46
C CYS A 74 -5.71 -6.89 -0.07
N ALA A 75 -5.52 -7.27 1.20
CA ALA A 75 -5.74 -8.59 1.77
C ALA A 75 -4.88 -9.75 1.20
N SER A 76 -3.84 -9.46 0.44
CA SER A 76 -2.89 -10.49 -0.02
C SER A 76 -1.72 -10.67 0.95
N PHE A 77 -1.10 -11.85 0.96
CA PHE A 77 0.06 -12.16 1.78
C PHE A 77 1.21 -11.18 1.51
N SER A 78 1.49 -10.85 0.25
CA SER A 78 2.53 -9.88 -0.11
C SER A 78 2.14 -8.41 0.06
N CYS A 79 0.91 -8.09 0.49
CA CYS A 79 0.49 -6.73 0.77
C CYS A 79 1.17 -6.17 2.05
N PRO A 80 1.21 -4.84 2.24
CA PRO A 80 1.71 -4.22 3.45
C PRO A 80 0.92 -4.68 4.67
N LYS A 81 1.54 -4.68 5.85
CA LYS A 81 0.83 -5.02 7.09
C LYS A 81 -0.26 -3.99 7.35
N LEU A 82 -1.48 -4.47 7.62
CA LEU A 82 -2.54 -3.61 8.12
C LEU A 82 -2.22 -3.25 9.57
N ILE A 83 -2.09 -1.96 9.86
CA ILE A 83 -1.88 -1.49 11.24
C ILE A 83 -3.18 -1.64 12.05
N ASP A 84 -3.04 -1.85 13.35
CA ASP A 84 -4.12 -2.10 14.32
C ASP A 84 -4.83 -0.83 14.82
N ARG A 85 -4.60 0.30 14.14
CA ARG A 85 -5.16 1.61 14.48
C ARG A 85 -5.54 2.39 13.24
N ALA A 86 -6.55 3.26 13.37
CA ALA A 86 -6.96 4.15 12.30
C ALA A 86 -5.90 5.22 12.03
N PHE A 87 -5.78 5.63 10.77
CA PHE A 87 -5.05 6.84 10.40
C PHE A 87 -5.80 8.08 10.87
N THR A 88 -5.11 9.08 11.41
CA THR A 88 -5.72 10.34 11.87
C THR A 88 -5.05 11.51 11.18
N ALA A 89 -5.77 12.63 11.01
CA ALA A 89 -5.21 13.80 10.36
C ALA A 89 -3.99 14.36 11.12
N ASP A 90 -4.05 14.35 12.45
CA ASP A 90 -3.01 14.91 13.32
C ASP A 90 -1.72 14.08 13.33
N ASP A 91 -1.79 12.78 13.01
CA ASP A 91 -0.64 11.85 13.06
C ASP A 91 -0.30 11.23 11.70
N ILE A 92 -0.96 11.66 10.62
CA ILE A 92 -0.90 10.98 9.31
C ILE A 92 0.53 10.82 8.80
N ASP A 93 1.38 11.84 8.96
CA ASP A 93 2.74 11.81 8.44
C ASP A 93 3.62 10.83 9.21
N ASN A 94 3.50 10.75 10.53
CA ASN A 94 4.22 9.77 11.35
C ASN A 94 3.74 8.35 11.03
N GLN A 95 2.43 8.17 10.89
CA GLN A 95 1.85 6.86 10.55
C GLN A 95 2.30 6.40 9.16
N LEU A 96 2.31 7.28 8.16
CA LEU A 96 2.81 7.00 6.81
C LEU A 96 4.31 6.69 6.82
N GLN A 97 5.09 7.44 7.59
CA GLN A 97 6.52 7.18 7.74
C GLN A 97 6.77 5.81 8.37
N LEU A 98 6.04 5.47 9.44
CA LEU A 98 6.16 4.20 10.12
C LEU A 98 5.87 3.03 9.19
N VAL A 99 4.70 3.01 8.53
CA VAL A 99 4.33 1.89 7.63
C VAL A 99 5.26 1.77 6.44
N THR A 100 5.84 2.88 5.97
CA THR A 100 6.83 2.87 4.88
C THR A 100 8.15 2.22 5.32
N LYS A 101 8.68 2.64 6.47
CA LYS A 101 9.90 2.05 7.05
C LYS A 101 9.71 0.57 7.35
N ASP A 102 8.59 0.23 7.97
CA ASP A 102 8.25 -1.16 8.32
C ASP A 102 8.14 -2.03 7.07
N PHE A 103 7.53 -1.53 6.00
CA PHE A 103 7.43 -2.29 4.75
C PHE A 103 8.80 -2.51 4.10
N ILE A 104 9.62 -1.46 3.99
CA ILE A 104 10.95 -1.55 3.37
C ILE A 104 11.87 -2.48 4.16
N ALA A 105 11.79 -2.46 5.50
CA ALA A 105 12.57 -3.32 6.39
C ALA A 105 12.06 -4.77 6.46
N ASP A 106 10.90 -5.07 5.88
CA ASP A 106 10.32 -6.42 5.93
C ASP A 106 11.06 -7.38 4.99
N ASN A 107 11.96 -8.18 5.58
CA ASN A 107 12.79 -9.16 4.87
C ASN A 107 12.00 -10.28 4.15
N THR A 108 10.70 -10.44 4.43
CA THR A 108 9.83 -11.37 3.71
C THR A 108 9.31 -10.78 2.39
N ARG A 109 9.34 -9.45 2.27
CA ARG A 109 8.79 -8.70 1.13
C ARG A 109 9.86 -7.93 0.35
N ASN A 110 10.99 -7.63 0.98
CA ASN A 110 12.10 -6.85 0.41
C ASN A 110 13.45 -7.37 0.94
N LYS A 111 14.53 -7.20 0.19
CA LYS A 111 15.91 -7.29 0.69
C LYS A 111 16.68 -6.10 0.15
N VAL A 112 17.18 -5.28 1.06
CA VAL A 112 17.92 -4.06 0.73
C VAL A 112 19.38 -4.27 1.08
N SER A 113 20.24 -3.97 0.12
CA SER A 113 21.70 -3.89 0.29
C SER A 113 22.21 -2.70 -0.52
N ALA A 114 23.46 -2.27 -0.27
CA ALA A 114 24.00 -1.07 -0.90
C ALA A 114 23.91 -1.11 -2.44
N ASN A 115 24.28 -2.22 -3.06
CA ASN A 115 24.36 -2.37 -4.51
C ASN A 115 23.20 -3.18 -5.14
N ARG A 116 22.28 -3.71 -4.34
CA ARG A 116 21.18 -4.57 -4.83
C ARG A 116 19.91 -4.45 -3.99
N LEU A 117 18.79 -4.25 -4.67
CA LEU A 117 17.45 -4.11 -4.12
C LEU A 117 16.55 -5.22 -4.68
N GLU A 118 16.22 -6.21 -3.86
CA GLU A 118 15.18 -7.19 -4.16
C GLU A 118 13.86 -6.70 -3.57
N LEU A 119 12.96 -6.15 -4.39
CA LEU A 119 11.81 -5.38 -3.91
C LEU A 119 10.49 -6.07 -4.24
N SER A 120 9.47 -5.82 -3.42
CA SER A 120 8.09 -6.22 -3.71
C SER A 120 7.59 -5.66 -5.04
N LYS A 121 6.69 -6.39 -5.72
CA LYS A 121 6.05 -5.93 -6.97
C LYS A 121 5.26 -4.63 -6.82
N ILE A 122 4.91 -4.22 -5.60
CA ILE A 122 4.28 -2.91 -5.34
C ILE A 122 5.16 -1.78 -5.91
N PHE A 123 6.48 -1.85 -5.70
CA PHE A 123 7.41 -0.87 -6.26
C PHE A 123 7.47 -0.92 -7.79
N GLN A 124 7.22 -2.08 -8.40
CA GLN A 124 7.14 -2.22 -9.86
C GLN A 124 5.85 -1.61 -10.41
N TRP A 125 4.70 -1.96 -9.84
CA TRP A 125 3.38 -1.53 -10.31
C TRP A 125 3.18 -0.03 -10.18
N TYR A 126 3.70 0.56 -9.10
CA TYR A 126 3.55 1.99 -8.81
C TYR A 126 4.84 2.78 -9.02
N LYS A 127 5.78 2.27 -9.83
CA LYS A 127 7.08 2.93 -10.12
C LYS A 127 6.94 4.40 -10.52
N GLY A 128 5.84 4.75 -11.21
CA GLY A 128 5.54 6.12 -11.63
C GLY A 128 5.33 7.09 -10.46
N ASP A 129 4.77 6.62 -9.35
CA ASP A 129 4.38 7.44 -8.21
C ASP A 129 5.60 7.83 -7.33
N PHE A 130 6.71 7.11 -7.47
CA PHE A 130 7.98 7.44 -6.79
C PHE A 130 8.83 8.46 -7.56
N LYS A 131 8.46 8.80 -8.81
CA LYS A 131 9.24 9.75 -9.63
C LYS A 131 9.30 11.14 -9.01
N SER A 132 8.23 11.59 -8.37
CA SER A 132 8.18 12.88 -7.67
C SER A 132 9.12 12.95 -6.46
N LYS A 133 9.60 11.80 -5.98
CA LYS A 133 10.58 11.69 -4.88
C LYS A 133 12.01 11.39 -5.35
N GLY A 134 12.34 11.73 -6.60
CA GLY A 134 13.66 11.46 -7.16
C GLY A 134 13.87 10.01 -7.61
N GLY A 135 12.79 9.21 -7.68
CA GLY A 135 12.82 7.84 -8.18
C GLY A 135 12.94 6.78 -7.08
N LEU A 136 12.84 5.52 -7.50
CA LEU A 136 12.73 4.38 -6.58
C LEU A 136 13.94 4.21 -5.67
N ARG A 137 15.17 4.35 -6.18
CA ARG A 137 16.39 4.19 -5.37
C ARG A 137 16.48 5.24 -4.27
N THR A 138 16.26 6.51 -4.62
CA THR A 138 16.20 7.63 -3.68
C THR A 138 15.14 7.41 -2.62
N PHE A 139 13.96 6.93 -3.01
CA PHE A 139 12.90 6.61 -2.06
C PHE A 139 13.29 5.47 -1.12
N ILE A 140 13.91 4.39 -1.61
CA ILE A 140 14.36 3.30 -0.73
C ILE A 140 15.47 3.80 0.21
N ASP A 141 16.44 4.56 -0.29
CA ASP A 141 17.54 5.14 0.52
C ASP A 141 17.01 6.00 1.68
N GLU A 142 16.00 6.84 1.43
CA GLU A 142 15.39 7.73 2.43
C GLU A 142 14.76 6.97 3.62
N TYR A 143 14.16 5.80 3.37
CA TYR A 143 13.41 5.04 4.38
C TYR A 143 14.13 3.77 4.84
N SER A 144 15.26 3.42 4.25
CA SER A 144 16.10 2.28 4.62
C SER A 144 17.09 2.64 5.73
N SER A 145 17.50 1.66 6.52
CA SER A 145 18.65 1.79 7.44
C SER A 145 20.00 1.60 6.74
N ILE A 146 19.99 1.15 5.48
CA ILE A 146 21.15 0.89 4.63
C ILE A 146 21.18 1.94 3.52
N SER A 147 22.31 2.62 3.37
CA SER A 147 22.53 3.55 2.25
C SER A 147 22.62 2.78 0.92
N VAL A 148 21.86 3.24 -0.06
CA VAL A 148 21.68 2.62 -1.38
C VAL A 148 22.49 3.37 -2.42
N GLU A 149 23.27 2.63 -3.20
CA GLU A 149 24.06 3.16 -4.30
C GLU A 149 23.17 3.61 -5.47
N LYS A 150 23.62 4.64 -6.20
CA LYS A 150 22.84 5.26 -7.27
C LYS A 150 22.49 4.29 -8.41
N ASP A 151 23.34 3.31 -8.63
CA ASP A 151 23.26 2.28 -9.67
C ASP A 151 22.82 0.91 -9.15
N ALA A 152 22.45 0.80 -7.87
CA ALA A 152 22.03 -0.46 -7.24
C ALA A 152 21.06 -1.26 -8.11
N GLU A 153 21.35 -2.53 -8.35
CA GLU A 153 20.51 -3.39 -9.19
C GLU A 153 19.12 -3.55 -8.57
N ILE A 154 18.05 -3.43 -9.37
CA ILE A 154 16.67 -3.62 -8.89
C ILE A 154 16.09 -4.89 -9.49
N ILE A 155 15.71 -5.82 -8.62
CA ILE A 155 15.03 -7.06 -8.97
C ILE A 155 13.69 -7.08 -8.24
N PHE A 156 12.61 -7.47 -8.93
CA PHE A 156 11.29 -7.57 -8.31
C PHE A 156 10.97 -9.00 -7.92
N LEU A 157 10.61 -9.21 -6.66
CA LEU A 157 10.23 -10.50 -6.10
C LEU A 157 8.89 -10.99 -6.65
N LYS A 158 8.59 -12.29 -6.47
CA LYS A 158 7.26 -12.83 -6.76
C LYS A 158 6.25 -12.27 -5.75
N TYR A 159 5.01 -12.10 -6.19
CA TYR A 159 3.93 -11.59 -5.36
C TYR A 159 2.94 -12.70 -5.06
N ASP A 160 2.78 -13.00 -3.78
CA ASP A 160 1.85 -14.00 -3.27
C ASP A 160 0.47 -13.38 -3.03
N TRP A 161 -0.51 -13.92 -3.74
CA TRP A 161 -1.91 -13.48 -3.72
C TRP A 161 -2.78 -14.27 -2.74
N SER A 162 -2.23 -15.26 -2.03
CA SER A 162 -2.95 -15.94 -0.95
C SER A 162 -3.44 -14.93 0.09
N LEU A 163 -4.55 -15.23 0.74
CA LEU A 163 -5.13 -14.37 1.77
C LEU A 163 -4.13 -14.19 2.92
N ASN A 164 -3.99 -12.96 3.42
CA ASN A 164 -3.13 -12.65 4.57
C ASN A 164 -3.75 -13.02 5.93
N GLU A 165 -4.27 -14.24 6.04
CA GLU A 165 -4.82 -14.77 7.29
C GLU A 165 -3.71 -15.11 8.30
N ALA A 166 -4.01 -14.96 9.59
CA ALA A 166 -3.10 -15.41 10.65
C ALA A 166 -3.00 -16.94 10.60
N ARG A 167 -1.78 -17.45 10.51
CA ARG A 167 -1.47 -18.87 10.66
C ARG A 167 -0.68 -19.10 11.94
#